data_AF-A0A958DLP6-F1
#
_entry.id   AF-A0A958DLP6-F1
#
_cell.length_a   1.000
_cell.length_b   1.000
_cell.length_c   1.000
_cell.angle_alpha   90.00
_cell.angle_beta   90.00
_cell.angle_gamma   90.00
#
_symmetry.space_group_name_H-M   'P 1'
#
loop_
_entity.id
_entity.type
_entity.pdbx_description
1 polymer ?
#
loop_
_entity_poly.entity_id
_entity_poly.type
_entity_poly.pdbx_seq_one_letter_code
_entity_poly.pdbx_strand_id
1 'polypeptide(L)'
;MASLPMASGNQDLNRFSINWIVSRQADLLWFIGGALAGYGMFFLHAGLRLDMVTVWFIWVIFLDSPHFFGTYLRTYFDREEWQNRRPLLIGSLAWFLVGPAMIGLSYLLYQLQFANYTLPFFLFVLFFNLWAYWHVVRQHFGILSLYKRKNQDFDLPDTRVDKGLLYVGLLAPFLAYILRHPEAREAIGLSSALPAYPLL
;
A
#
# COMPACT_ATOMS: atom_id res chain seq x y z
N MET A 1 29.11 -62.59 5.49
CA MET A 1 27.98 -61.81 6.06
C MET A 1 28.46 -60.38 6.24
N ALA A 2 28.15 -59.50 5.29
CA ALA A 2 28.49 -58.09 5.33
C ALA A 2 27.35 -57.34 6.04
N SER A 3 27.63 -56.74 7.20
CA SER A 3 26.70 -55.86 7.91
C SER A 3 26.68 -54.50 7.21
N LEU A 4 25.53 -54.16 6.63
CA LEU A 4 25.23 -52.83 6.10
C LEU A 4 25.21 -51.81 7.25
N PRO A 5 25.79 -50.61 7.10
CA PRO A 5 25.62 -49.57 8.09
C PRO A 5 24.19 -49.02 7.98
N MET A 6 23.46 -49.07 9.10
CA MET A 6 22.17 -48.42 9.26
C MET A 6 22.33 -46.92 8.99
N ALA A 7 21.63 -46.43 7.97
CA ALA A 7 21.43 -45.00 7.76
C ALA A 7 20.71 -44.44 9.00
N SER A 8 21.43 -43.68 9.83
CA SER A 8 20.83 -42.93 10.91
C SER A 8 19.97 -41.82 10.31
N GLY A 9 18.68 -42.08 10.21
CA GLY A 9 17.68 -41.06 9.95
C GLY A 9 17.63 -40.09 11.11
N ASN A 10 18.51 -39.09 11.10
CA ASN A 10 18.23 -37.82 11.75
C ASN A 10 17.46 -36.99 10.73
N GLN A 11 16.14 -37.17 10.72
CA GLN A 11 15.25 -36.21 10.10
C GLN A 11 15.39 -34.91 10.88
N ASP A 12 16.05 -33.92 10.27
CA ASP A 12 16.12 -32.53 10.72
C ASP A 12 14.70 -31.94 10.76
N LEU A 13 13.91 -32.28 11.78
CA LEU A 13 12.56 -31.76 12.04
C LEU A 13 12.59 -30.30 12.54
N ASN A 14 13.59 -29.52 12.17
CA ASN A 14 13.79 -28.19 12.76
C ASN A 14 14.55 -27.20 11.89
N ARG A 15 14.16 -27.02 10.62
CA ARG A 15 14.70 -25.91 9.80
C ARG A 15 13.66 -25.17 8.98
N PHE A 16 12.59 -24.70 9.63
CA PHE A 16 12.03 -23.40 9.18
C PHE A 16 12.98 -22.30 9.66
N SER A 17 14.11 -22.13 8.96
CA SER A 17 15.01 -20.99 9.19
C SER A 17 14.53 -19.83 8.32
N ILE A 18 13.80 -18.89 8.92
CA ILE A 18 13.44 -17.64 8.26
C ILE A 18 14.61 -16.67 8.40
N ASN A 19 15.16 -16.26 7.26
CA ASN A 19 16.14 -15.19 7.20
C ASN A 19 15.42 -13.84 7.26
N TRP A 20 15.33 -13.28 8.47
CA TRP A 20 14.75 -11.95 8.73
C TRP A 20 15.50 -10.86 7.98
N ILE A 21 14.81 -9.87 7.41
CA ILE A 21 15.40 -8.77 6.62
C ILE A 21 16.39 -7.97 7.47
N VAL A 22 15.98 -7.53 8.67
CA VAL A 22 16.86 -6.80 9.59
C VAL A 22 17.16 -7.68 10.81
N SER A 23 16.12 -8.03 11.56
CA SER A 23 16.20 -8.92 12.71
C SER A 23 14.80 -9.42 13.06
N ARG A 24 14.68 -10.54 13.78
CA ARG A 24 13.36 -11.08 14.18
C ARG A 24 12.48 -10.04 14.87
N GLN A 25 13.03 -9.28 15.81
CA GLN A 25 12.27 -8.30 16.58
C GLN A 25 11.87 -7.11 15.72
N ALA A 26 12.79 -6.57 14.93
CA ALA A 26 12.50 -5.44 14.05
C ALA A 26 11.46 -5.82 13.00
N ASP A 27 11.62 -6.99 12.38
CA ASP A 27 10.72 -7.43 11.33
C ASP A 27 9.29 -7.70 11.87
N LEU A 28 9.19 -8.35 13.04
CA LEU A 28 7.90 -8.58 13.70
C LEU A 28 7.24 -7.28 14.13
N LEU A 29 7.99 -6.32 14.68
CA LEU A 29 7.43 -5.05 15.13
C LEU A 29 6.99 -4.17 13.96
N TRP A 30 7.82 -4.03 12.93
CA TRP A 30 7.62 -3.03 11.88
C TRP A 30 6.83 -3.55 10.67
N PHE A 31 7.00 -4.81 10.27
CA PHE A 31 6.24 -5.38 9.15
C PHE A 31 4.96 -6.05 9.64
N ILE A 32 5.09 -7.03 10.54
CA ILE A 32 3.92 -7.78 11.03
C ILE A 32 3.08 -6.90 11.97
N GLY A 33 3.71 -6.12 12.84
CA GLY A 33 3.02 -5.17 13.70
C GLY A 33 2.25 -4.11 12.91
N GLY A 34 2.77 -3.66 11.77
CA GLY A 34 2.04 -2.76 10.86
C GLY A 34 0.77 -3.41 10.30
N ALA A 35 0.85 -4.67 9.85
CA ALA A 35 -0.32 -5.42 9.38
C ALA A 35 -1.35 -5.66 10.50
N LEU A 36 -0.90 -6.04 11.70
CA LEU A 36 -1.74 -6.21 12.88
C LEU A 36 -2.39 -4.91 13.32
N ALA A 37 -1.68 -3.78 13.23
CA ALA A 37 -2.25 -2.47 13.50
C ALA A 37 -3.40 -2.16 12.55
N GLY A 38 -3.31 -2.54 11.27
CA GLY A 38 -4.42 -2.47 10.31
C GLY A 38 -5.67 -3.22 10.78
N TYR A 39 -5.54 -4.46 11.25
CA TYR A 39 -6.65 -5.20 11.87
C TYR A 39 -7.15 -4.55 13.16
N GLY A 40 -6.24 -3.96 13.95
CA GLY A 40 -6.58 -3.14 15.10
C GLY A 40 -7.50 -1.98 14.73
N MET A 41 -7.22 -1.28 13.62
CA MET A 41 -8.08 -0.19 13.13
C MET A 41 -9.47 -0.69 12.74
N PHE A 42 -9.58 -1.86 12.12
CA PHE A 42 -10.87 -2.50 11.86
C PHE A 42 -11.63 -2.78 13.16
N PHE A 43 -10.94 -3.26 14.19
CA PHE A 43 -11.55 -3.50 15.50
C PHE A 43 -11.98 -2.20 16.20
N LEU A 44 -11.21 -1.11 16.07
CA LEU A 44 -11.58 0.20 16.60
C LEU A 44 -12.91 0.70 15.99
N HIS A 45 -13.10 0.52 14.69
CA HIS A 45 -14.35 0.93 14.03
C HIS A 45 -15.49 -0.06 14.28
N ALA A 46 -15.30 -1.34 13.99
CA ALA A 46 -16.39 -2.33 14.03
C ALA A 46 -16.71 -2.82 15.46
N GLY A 47 -15.70 -2.93 16.32
CA GLY A 47 -15.84 -3.40 17.70
C GLY A 47 -16.17 -2.28 18.66
N LEU A 48 -15.37 -1.21 18.67
CA LEU A 48 -15.54 -0.08 19.59
C LEU A 48 -16.46 1.04 19.05
N ARG A 49 -16.93 0.92 17.80
CA ARG A 49 -17.83 1.88 17.15
C ARG A 49 -17.27 3.30 17.11
N LEU A 50 -15.94 3.44 17.07
CA LEU A 50 -15.32 4.73 16.82
C LEU A 50 -15.68 5.19 15.41
N ASP A 51 -15.93 6.49 15.28
CA ASP A 51 -16.23 7.08 13.98
C ASP A 51 -15.02 6.94 13.04
N MET A 52 -15.29 6.80 11.74
CA MET A 52 -14.25 6.56 10.74
C MET A 52 -13.24 7.71 10.66
N VAL A 53 -13.65 8.95 10.96
CA VAL A 53 -12.76 10.12 10.94
C VAL A 53 -11.74 10.02 12.07
N THR A 54 -12.15 9.66 13.28
CA THR A 54 -11.25 9.41 14.41
C THR A 54 -10.29 8.25 14.12
N VAL A 55 -10.80 7.14 13.56
CA VAL A 55 -9.96 6.00 13.16
C VAL A 55 -8.94 6.44 12.10
N TRP A 56 -9.37 7.21 11.11
CA TRP A 56 -8.47 7.77 10.10
C TRP A 56 -7.40 8.68 10.71
N PHE A 57 -7.74 9.57 11.66
CA PHE A 57 -6.77 10.42 12.35
C PHE A 57 -5.73 9.62 13.14
N ILE A 58 -6.16 8.58 13.86
CA ILE A 58 -5.25 7.66 14.56
C ILE A 58 -4.29 7.03 13.56
N TRP A 59 -4.81 6.55 12.43
CA TRP A 59 -3.98 5.94 11.38
C TRP A 59 -2.98 6.94 10.78
N VAL A 60 -3.44 8.15 10.43
CA VAL A 60 -2.58 9.20 9.86
C VAL A 60 -1.45 9.56 10.82
N ILE A 61 -1.74 9.75 12.11
CA ILE A 61 -0.76 10.22 13.09
C ILE A 61 0.26 9.12 13.43
N PHE A 62 -0.19 7.89 13.63
CA PHE A 62 0.66 6.83 14.18
C PHE A 62 1.28 5.91 13.15
N LEU A 63 0.68 5.76 11.97
CA LEU A 63 1.16 4.83 10.94
C LEU A 63 1.63 5.55 9.70
N ASP A 64 0.78 6.40 9.11
CA ASP A 64 1.05 7.03 7.82
C ASP A 64 2.15 8.11 7.91
N SER A 65 2.01 9.04 8.86
CA SER A 65 2.95 10.16 9.00
C SER A 65 4.36 9.69 9.34
N PRO A 66 4.59 8.80 10.34
CA PRO A 66 5.94 8.33 10.66
C PRO A 66 6.59 7.58 9.48
N HIS A 67 5.79 6.85 8.69
CA HIS A 67 6.26 6.20 7.47
C HIS A 67 6.78 7.21 6.43
N PHE A 68 6.02 8.30 6.16
CA PHE A 68 6.46 9.37 5.27
C PHE A 68 7.71 10.08 5.78
N PHE A 69 7.74 10.44 7.06
CA PHE A 69 8.92 11.08 7.67
C PHE A 69 10.17 10.20 7.55
N GLY A 70 10.04 8.89 7.81
CA GLY A 70 11.16 7.96 7.63
C GLY A 70 11.68 7.93 6.20
N THR A 71 10.79 8.05 5.20
CA THR A 71 11.17 8.11 3.78
C THR A 71 11.85 9.44 3.44
N TYR A 72 11.30 10.57 3.88
CA TYR A 72 11.90 11.88 3.63
C TYR A 72 13.27 12.05 4.27
N LEU A 73 13.45 11.56 5.50
CA LEU A 73 14.73 11.63 6.20
C LEU A 73 15.82 10.83 5.46
N ARG A 74 15.50 9.65 4.94
CA ARG A 74 16.49 8.82 4.22
C ARG A 74 16.76 9.25 2.78
N THR A 75 15.94 10.13 2.20
CA THR A 75 16.08 10.55 0.80
C THR A 75 16.55 11.98 0.68
N TYR A 76 15.94 12.92 1.41
CA TYR A 76 16.24 14.35 1.30
C TYR A 76 17.27 14.82 2.33
N PHE A 77 17.35 14.17 3.51
CA PHE A 77 18.32 14.51 4.54
C PHE A 77 19.60 13.66 4.47
N ASP A 78 19.66 12.67 3.57
CA ASP A 78 20.87 11.94 3.28
C ASP A 78 21.77 12.74 2.31
N ARG A 79 22.97 13.06 2.78
CA ARG A 79 23.95 13.87 2.03
C ARG A 79 24.47 13.14 0.79
N GLU A 80 24.61 11.83 0.83
CA GLU A 80 25.14 11.04 -0.28
C GLU A 80 24.10 10.93 -1.40
N GLU A 81 22.85 10.62 -1.05
CA GLU A 81 21.73 10.59 -2.01
C GLU A 81 21.49 11.97 -2.63
N TRP A 82 21.58 13.04 -1.83
CA TRP A 82 21.44 14.41 -2.35
C TRP A 82 22.51 14.77 -3.39
N GLN A 83 23.76 14.36 -3.18
CA GLN A 83 24.85 14.63 -4.13
C GLN A 83 24.72 13.81 -5.41
N ASN A 84 24.35 12.54 -5.29
CA ASN A 84 24.31 11.60 -6.42
C ASN A 84 23.02 11.72 -7.26
N ARG A 85 21.89 12.11 -6.64
CA ARG A 85 20.57 12.10 -7.29
C ARG A 85 19.84 13.44 -7.24
N ARG A 86 20.55 14.55 -6.99
CA ARG A 86 20.00 15.90 -6.92
C ARG A 86 18.91 16.23 -7.96
N PRO A 87 19.09 16.00 -9.28
CA PRO A 87 18.08 16.37 -10.26
C PRO A 87 16.79 15.55 -10.09
N LEU A 88 16.88 14.28 -9.68
CA LEU A 88 15.72 13.44 -9.40
C LEU A 88 14.97 13.92 -8.17
N LEU A 89 15.68 14.27 -7.09
CA LEU A 89 15.08 14.75 -5.83
C LEU A 89 14.38 16.10 -6.02
N ILE A 90 14.99 17.02 -6.76
CA ILE A 90 14.35 18.29 -7.11
C ILE A 90 13.16 18.06 -8.05
N GLY A 91 13.30 17.17 -9.03
CA GLY A 91 12.22 16.77 -9.93
C GLY A 91 11.03 16.17 -9.20
N SER A 92 11.26 15.35 -8.17
CA SER A 92 10.18 14.83 -7.34
C SER A 92 9.53 15.90 -6.47
N LEU A 93 10.24 16.95 -6.06
CA LEU A 93 9.61 18.08 -5.37
C LEU A 93 8.68 18.88 -6.31
N ALA A 94 9.00 18.94 -7.60
CA ALA A 94 8.14 19.60 -8.58
C ALA A 94 6.75 18.94 -8.70
N TRP A 95 6.62 17.64 -8.35
CA TRP A 95 5.32 16.98 -8.29
C TRP A 95 4.33 17.62 -7.31
N PHE A 96 4.81 18.27 -6.24
CA PHE A 96 3.94 19.01 -5.32
C PHE A 96 3.26 20.21 -5.98
N LEU A 97 3.79 20.70 -7.11
CA LEU A 97 3.20 21.81 -7.85
C LEU A 97 2.04 21.38 -8.75
N VAL A 98 1.88 20.08 -9.02
CA VAL A 98 0.81 19.58 -9.90
C VAL A 98 -0.58 19.88 -9.33
N GLY A 99 -0.77 19.71 -8.02
CA GLY A 99 -2.04 20.04 -7.37
C GLY A 99 -2.43 21.52 -7.54
N PRO A 100 -1.58 22.48 -7.10
CA PRO A 100 -1.78 23.90 -7.33
C PRO A 100 -1.97 24.27 -8.81
N ALA A 101 -1.23 23.64 -9.72
CA ALA A 101 -1.38 23.87 -11.15
C ALA A 101 -2.76 23.45 -11.68
N MET A 102 -3.30 22.32 -11.21
CA MET A 102 -4.65 21.88 -11.58
C MET A 102 -5.74 22.80 -11.01
N ILE A 103 -5.55 23.32 -9.80
CA ILE A 103 -6.45 24.34 -9.21
C ILE A 103 -6.40 25.63 -10.05
N GLY A 104 -5.21 26.10 -10.41
CA GLY A 104 -5.02 27.28 -11.26
C GLY A 104 -5.65 27.11 -12.64
N LEU A 105 -5.53 25.92 -13.24
CA LEU A 105 -6.19 25.58 -14.50
C LEU A 105 -7.71 25.59 -14.37
N SER A 106 -8.27 24.99 -13.31
CA SER A 106 -9.69 25.04 -13.03
C SER A 106 -10.20 26.47 -12.81
N TYR A 107 -9.43 27.32 -12.13
CA TYR A 107 -9.75 28.73 -11.96
C TYR A 107 -9.73 29.51 -13.28
N LEU A 108 -8.75 29.25 -14.15
CA LEU A 108 -8.69 29.86 -15.48
C LEU A 108 -9.91 29.47 -16.34
N LEU A 109 -10.29 28.19 -16.34
CA LEU A 109 -11.47 27.71 -17.06
C LEU A 109 -12.78 28.33 -16.51
N TYR A 110 -12.84 28.53 -15.19
CA TYR A 110 -13.96 29.23 -14.56
C TYR A 110 -14.07 30.68 -15.06
N GLN A 111 -12.96 31.41 -15.12
CA GLN A 111 -12.93 32.78 -15.65
C GLN A 111 -13.36 32.84 -17.12
N LEU A 112 -12.99 31.84 -17.91
CA LEU A 112 -13.40 31.69 -19.31
C LEU A 112 -14.84 31.16 -19.50
N GLN A 113 -15.62 31.01 -18.43
CA GLN A 113 -17.02 30.56 -18.44
C GLN A 113 -17.23 29.17 -19.09
N PHE A 114 -16.25 28.28 -19.00
CA PHE A 114 -16.43 26.89 -19.42
C PHE A 114 -17.34 26.14 -18.44
N ALA A 115 -18.33 25.42 -18.96
CA ALA A 115 -19.27 24.65 -18.13
C ALA A 115 -18.61 23.60 -17.22
N ASN A 116 -17.50 23.00 -17.66
CA ASN A 116 -16.81 21.90 -16.95
C ASN A 116 -15.48 22.34 -16.31
N TYR A 117 -15.41 23.54 -15.75
CA TYR A 117 -14.19 24.10 -15.18
C TYR A 117 -13.58 23.27 -14.03
N THR A 118 -14.38 22.48 -13.32
CA THR A 118 -13.93 21.62 -12.22
C THR A 118 -13.28 20.31 -12.68
N LEU A 119 -13.45 19.94 -13.96
CA LEU A 119 -13.01 18.65 -14.48
C LEU A 119 -11.51 18.38 -14.29
N PRO A 120 -10.57 19.32 -14.54
CA PRO A 120 -9.14 19.06 -14.33
C PRO A 120 -8.80 18.69 -12.88
N PHE A 121 -9.38 19.41 -11.92
CA PHE A 121 -9.19 19.11 -10.50
C PHE A 121 -9.76 17.73 -10.14
N PHE A 122 -10.97 17.39 -10.62
CA PHE A 122 -11.55 16.07 -10.38
C PHE A 122 -10.72 14.92 -10.95
N LEU A 123 -10.23 15.07 -12.20
CA LEU A 123 -9.35 14.07 -12.82
C LEU A 123 -8.05 13.89 -12.04
N PHE A 124 -7.47 15.00 -11.55
CA PHE A 124 -6.29 14.95 -10.70
C PHE A 124 -6.55 14.19 -9.40
N VAL A 125 -7.64 14.51 -8.70
CA VAL A 125 -8.03 13.83 -7.45
C VAL A 125 -8.28 12.34 -7.70
N LEU A 126 -9.00 12.00 -8.77
CA LEU A 126 -9.24 10.60 -9.15
C LEU A 126 -7.93 9.85 -9.42
N PHE A 127 -7.05 10.42 -10.24
CA PHE A 127 -5.74 9.84 -10.52
C PHE A 127 -4.92 9.66 -9.24
N PHE A 128 -4.85 10.68 -8.39
CA PHE A 128 -4.06 10.64 -7.16
C PHE A 128 -4.57 9.56 -6.20
N ASN A 129 -5.89 9.41 -6.03
CA ASN A 129 -6.48 8.35 -5.20
C ASN A 129 -6.16 6.95 -5.73
N LEU A 130 -6.32 6.73 -7.05
CA LEU A 130 -5.99 5.45 -7.67
C LEU A 130 -4.49 5.13 -7.56
N TRP A 131 -3.65 6.13 -7.78
CA TRP A 131 -2.21 6.01 -7.66
C TRP A 131 -1.77 5.72 -6.23
N ALA A 132 -2.31 6.43 -5.23
CA ALA A 132 -2.02 6.20 -3.83
C ALA A 132 -2.34 4.76 -3.42
N TYR A 133 -3.49 4.24 -3.85
CA TYR A 133 -3.86 2.85 -3.61
C TYR A 133 -2.88 1.86 -4.25
N TRP A 134 -2.58 2.08 -5.54
CA TRP A 134 -1.63 1.25 -6.27
C TRP A 134 -0.23 1.28 -5.65
N HIS A 135 0.22 2.45 -5.20
CA HIS A 135 1.50 2.64 -4.52
C HIS A 135 1.60 1.76 -3.27
N VAL A 136 0.55 1.73 -2.44
CA VAL A 136 0.49 0.86 -1.25
C VAL A 136 0.59 -0.61 -1.63
N VAL A 137 -0.10 -1.07 -2.67
CA VAL A 137 0.01 -2.46 -3.16
C VAL A 137 1.46 -2.77 -3.58
N ARG A 138 2.10 -1.85 -4.30
CA ARG A 138 3.49 -2.00 -4.74
C ARG A 138 4.48 -1.98 -3.59
N GLN A 139 4.22 -1.22 -2.53
CA GLN A 139 5.03 -1.21 -1.31
C GLN A 139 5.00 -2.58 -0.61
N HIS A 140 3.81 -3.17 -0.45
CA HIS A 140 3.66 -4.50 0.15
C HIS A 140 4.32 -5.59 -0.69
N PHE A 141 4.16 -5.52 -2.03
CA PHE A 141 4.86 -6.41 -2.94
C PHE A 141 6.40 -6.27 -2.84
N GLY A 142 6.90 -5.04 -2.62
CA GLY A 142 8.31 -4.77 -2.36
C GLY A 142 8.82 -5.54 -1.14
N ILE A 143 8.11 -5.48 -0.02
CA ILE A 143 8.45 -6.21 1.21
C ILE A 143 8.47 -7.73 0.95
N LEU A 144 7.44 -8.27 0.28
CA LEU A 144 7.40 -9.68 -0.11
C LEU A 144 8.64 -10.06 -0.92
N SER A 145 8.99 -9.27 -1.93
CA SER A 145 10.13 -9.55 -2.80
C SER A 145 11.48 -9.57 -2.06
N LEU A 146 11.64 -8.74 -1.03
CA LEU A 146 12.83 -8.74 -0.16
C LEU A 146 12.92 -10.03 0.66
N TYR A 147 11.80 -10.51 1.22
CA TYR A 147 11.76 -11.79 1.93
C TYR A 147 12.07 -12.97 1.00
N LYS A 148 11.45 -13.01 -0.19
CA LYS A 148 11.72 -14.07 -1.18
C LYS A 148 13.20 -14.11 -1.56
N ARG A 149 13.79 -12.94 -1.87
CA ARG A 149 15.21 -12.82 -2.17
C ARG A 149 16.11 -13.28 -1.02
N LYS A 150 15.79 -12.91 0.23
CA LYS A 150 16.62 -13.23 1.39
C LYS A 150 16.53 -14.70 1.82
N ASN A 151 15.41 -15.36 1.55
CA ASN A 151 15.22 -16.79 1.80
C ASN A 151 15.59 -17.65 0.59
N GLN A 152 16.09 -17.03 -0.50
CA GLN A 152 16.37 -17.71 -1.79
C GLN A 152 15.16 -18.49 -2.33
N ASP A 153 13.97 -18.00 -2.03
CA ASP A 153 12.70 -18.60 -2.40
C ASP A 153 12.24 -18.03 -3.75
N PHE A 154 12.51 -18.79 -4.82
CA PHE A 154 12.25 -18.40 -6.20
C PHE A 154 11.36 -19.39 -6.93
N ASP A 155 10.71 -20.29 -6.20
CA ASP A 155 9.83 -21.28 -6.81
C ASP A 155 8.67 -20.56 -7.53
N LEU A 156 8.52 -20.85 -8.82
CA LEU A 156 7.58 -20.15 -9.70
C LEU A 156 6.12 -20.35 -9.27
N PRO A 157 5.66 -21.56 -8.88
CA PRO A 157 4.29 -21.74 -8.41
C PRO A 157 4.02 -20.94 -7.13
N ASP A 158 4.94 -21.02 -6.17
CA ASP A 158 4.83 -20.34 -4.88
C ASP A 158 4.82 -18.81 -5.05
N THR A 159 5.73 -18.27 -5.86
CA THR A 159 5.77 -16.85 -6.22
C THR A 159 4.47 -16.35 -6.87
N ARG A 160 3.83 -17.18 -7.70
CA ARG A 160 2.54 -16.82 -8.31
C ARG A 160 1.41 -16.82 -7.29
N VAL A 161 1.39 -17.79 -6.37
CA VAL A 161 0.40 -17.86 -5.30
C VAL A 161 0.54 -16.66 -4.37
N ASP A 162 1.74 -16.36 -3.89
CA ASP A 162 2.01 -15.21 -3.02
C ASP A 162 1.60 -13.89 -3.67
N LYS A 163 1.98 -13.71 -4.94
CA LYS A 163 1.61 -12.52 -5.70
C LYS A 163 0.09 -12.45 -5.87
N GLY A 164 -0.56 -13.56 -6.21
CA GLY A 164 -2.01 -13.63 -6.34
C GLY A 164 -2.71 -13.25 -5.03
N LEU A 165 -2.28 -13.85 -3.92
CA LEU A 165 -2.86 -13.61 -2.60
C LEU A 165 -2.67 -12.16 -2.14
N LEU A 166 -1.49 -11.59 -2.35
CA LEU A 166 -1.21 -10.20 -2.01
C LEU A 166 -2.01 -9.21 -2.87
N TYR A 167 -2.05 -9.42 -4.20
CA TYR A 167 -2.79 -8.52 -5.09
C TYR A 167 -4.29 -8.65 -4.90
N VAL A 168 -4.84 -9.86 -4.79
CA VAL A 168 -6.27 -10.06 -4.56
C VAL A 168 -6.66 -9.57 -3.18
N GLY A 169 -5.90 -9.92 -2.14
CA GLY A 169 -6.17 -9.51 -0.75
C GLY A 169 -6.18 -7.99 -0.58
N LEU A 170 -5.32 -7.27 -1.31
CA LEU A 170 -5.30 -5.82 -1.28
C LEU A 170 -6.27 -5.18 -2.29
N LEU A 171 -6.47 -5.71 -3.50
CA LEU A 171 -7.35 -5.05 -4.48
C LEU A 171 -8.83 -5.37 -4.27
N ALA A 172 -9.19 -6.55 -3.76
CA ALA A 172 -10.59 -6.95 -3.62
C ALA A 172 -11.40 -6.05 -2.66
N PRO A 173 -10.89 -5.64 -1.47
CA PRO A 173 -11.60 -4.70 -0.61
C PRO A 173 -11.84 -3.33 -1.28
N PHE A 174 -10.89 -2.86 -2.10
CA PHE A 174 -11.03 -1.62 -2.84
C PHE A 174 -12.07 -1.70 -3.95
N LEU A 175 -12.10 -2.82 -4.69
CA LEU A 175 -13.15 -3.07 -5.66
C LEU A 175 -14.51 -3.17 -4.97
N ALA A 176 -14.60 -3.86 -3.82
CA ALA A 176 -15.83 -3.91 -3.04
C ALA A 176 -16.28 -2.53 -2.56
N TYR A 177 -15.33 -1.66 -2.15
CA TYR A 177 -15.60 -0.28 -1.78
C TYR A 177 -16.19 0.51 -2.96
N ILE A 178 -15.52 0.49 -4.12
CA ILE A 178 -16.01 1.17 -5.33
C ILE A 178 -17.40 0.67 -5.72
N LEU A 179 -17.66 -0.64 -5.62
CA LEU A 179 -18.94 -1.19 -6.04
C LEU A 179 -20.09 -0.89 -5.08
N ARG A 180 -19.80 -0.69 -3.79
CA ARG A 180 -20.80 -0.55 -2.71
C ARG A 180 -21.00 0.89 -2.21
N HIS A 181 -20.07 1.81 -2.45
CA HIS A 181 -20.19 3.18 -1.98
C HIS A 181 -20.69 4.12 -3.10
N PRO A 182 -21.85 4.80 -2.92
CA PRO A 182 -22.45 5.65 -3.96
C PRO A 182 -21.52 6.75 -4.48
N GLU A 183 -20.80 7.42 -3.58
CA GLU A 183 -19.87 8.50 -3.92
C GLU A 183 -18.68 8.00 -4.77
N ALA A 184 -18.17 6.80 -4.45
CA ALA A 184 -17.08 6.19 -5.21
C ALA A 184 -17.54 5.75 -6.61
N ARG A 185 -18.79 5.32 -6.75
CA ARG A 185 -19.43 4.98 -8.04
C ARG A 185 -19.58 6.22 -8.90
N GLU A 186 -20.10 7.30 -8.34
CA GLU A 186 -20.24 8.58 -9.05
C GLU A 186 -18.89 9.13 -9.50
N ALA A 187 -17.85 9.02 -8.65
CA ALA A 187 -16.50 9.48 -8.98
C ALA A 187 -15.88 8.78 -10.20
N ILE A 188 -16.34 7.56 -10.54
CA ILE A 188 -15.91 6.81 -11.74
C ILE A 188 -16.97 6.78 -12.85
N GLY A 189 -18.05 7.57 -12.73
CA GLY A 189 -19.11 7.68 -13.73
C GLY A 189 -20.15 6.56 -13.72
N LEU A 190 -20.22 5.76 -12.65
CA LEU A 190 -21.29 4.78 -12.43
C LEU A 190 -22.48 5.41 -11.68
N SER A 191 -23.67 4.83 -11.85
CA SER A 191 -24.87 5.25 -11.10
C SER A 191 -24.68 5.05 -9.59
N SER A 192 -25.07 6.04 -8.78
CA SER A 192 -25.08 5.99 -7.32
C SER A 192 -26.07 4.96 -6.75
N ALA A 193 -27.05 4.52 -7.54
CA ALA A 193 -27.94 3.44 -7.14
C ALA A 193 -27.16 2.12 -7.04
N LEU A 194 -27.29 1.45 -5.89
CA LEU A 194 -26.79 0.09 -5.74
C LEU A 194 -27.61 -0.84 -6.63
N PRO A 195 -26.97 -1.75 -7.39
CA PRO A 195 -27.69 -2.83 -8.04
C PRO A 195 -28.42 -3.63 -6.95
N ALA A 196 -29.67 -4.03 -7.20
CA ALA A 196 -30.42 -4.91 -6.32
C ALA A 196 -29.73 -6.29 -6.30
N TYR A 197 -28.69 -6.45 -5.49
CA TYR A 197 -28.07 -7.73 -5.24
C TYR A 197 -28.92 -8.48 -4.21
N PRO A 198 -29.23 -9.78 -4.42
CA PRO A 198 -29.80 -10.58 -3.36
C PRO A 198 -28.81 -10.65 -2.20
N LEU A 199 -29.29 -10.39 -0.99
CA LEU A 199 -28.52 -10.58 0.25
C LEU A 199 -28.15 -12.07 0.34
N LEU A 200 -26.84 -12.36 0.32
CA LEU A 200 -26.29 -13.63 0.78
C LEU A 200 -26.09 -13.58 2.30
#